data_AF-A0A285MZW0-F1
#
_entry.id   AF-A0A285MZW0-F1
#
_cell.length_a   1.000
_cell.length_b   1.000
_cell.length_c   1.000
_cell.angle_alpha   90.00
_cell.angle_beta   90.00
_cell.angle_gamma   90.00
#
_symmetry.space_group_name_H-M   'P 1'
#
loop_
_entity.id
_entity.type
_entity.pdbx_description
1 polymer ?
#
loop_
_entity_poly.entity_id
_entity_poly.type
_entity_poly.pdbx_seq_one_letter_code
_entity_poly.pdbx_strand_id
1 'polypeptide(L)'
;MDANQNNYINMSLERIATCETTLEKLSATCCLPVRSKKMEDTFDSLNNLGSQLRTANKESISNCIVEIEECGSQIGKLYVSCCTERKEPLYQQLFKQLNEIHTNVHRILGTAH
;
A
#
# COMPACT_ATOMS: atom_id res chain seq x y z
N MET A 1 19.31 9.10 -7.62
CA MET A 1 18.05 9.01 -8.39
C MET A 1 17.88 10.28 -9.18
N ASP A 2 17.35 10.20 -10.39
CA ASP A 2 17.09 11.38 -11.22
C ASP A 2 15.72 12.02 -10.89
N ALA A 3 15.44 13.19 -11.48
CA ALA A 3 14.23 13.96 -11.22
C ALA A 3 12.94 13.18 -11.56
N ASN A 4 12.96 12.32 -12.57
CA ASN A 4 11.81 11.50 -12.96
C ASN A 4 11.57 10.39 -11.94
N GLN A 5 12.63 9.73 -11.47
CA GLN A 5 12.54 8.74 -10.40
C GLN A 5 11.99 9.34 -9.10
N ASN A 6 12.47 10.53 -8.72
CA ASN A 6 11.96 11.24 -7.54
C ASN A 6 10.48 11.62 -7.66
N ASN A 7 10.02 11.96 -8.87
CA ASN A 7 8.60 12.21 -9.13
C ASN A 7 7.74 10.95 -8.87
N TYR A 8 8.15 9.79 -9.37
CA TYR A 8 7.45 8.53 -9.10
C TYR A 8 7.45 8.14 -7.63
N ILE A 9 8.52 8.43 -6.88
CA ILE A 9 8.55 8.24 -5.42
C ILE A 9 7.49 9.12 -4.75
N ASN A 10 7.45 10.42 -5.07
CA ASN A 10 6.46 11.32 -4.50
C ASN A 10 5.04 10.87 -4.81
N MET A 11 4.76 10.51 -6.06
CA MET A 11 3.47 9.95 -6.45
C MET A 11 3.13 8.70 -5.63
N SER A 12 4.06 7.77 -5.45
CA SER A 12 3.85 6.58 -4.62
C SER A 12 3.56 6.92 -3.16
N LEU A 13 4.21 7.93 -2.59
CA LEU A 13 3.94 8.38 -1.21
C LEU A 13 2.53 8.98 -1.07
N GLU A 14 2.05 9.72 -2.07
CA GLU A 14 0.66 10.22 -2.10
C GLU A 14 -0.36 9.06 -2.17
N ARG A 15 -0.03 8.00 -2.92
CA ARG A 15 -0.85 6.78 -2.98
C ARG A 15 -0.87 6.05 -1.64
N ILE A 16 0.25 5.99 -0.92
CA ILE A 16 0.31 5.41 0.43
C ILE A 16 -0.57 6.19 1.40
N ALA A 17 -0.51 7.53 1.40
CA ALA A 17 -1.39 8.35 2.22
C ALA A 17 -2.88 8.10 1.91
N THR A 18 -3.20 7.85 0.63
CA THR A 18 -4.55 7.46 0.20
C THR A 18 -4.93 6.07 0.72
N CYS A 19 -4.00 5.11 0.71
CA CYS A 19 -4.19 3.79 1.31
C CYS A 19 -4.47 3.90 2.81
N GLU A 20 -3.68 4.66 3.56
CA GLU A 20 -3.85 4.87 5.00
C GLU A 20 -5.24 5.45 5.30
N THR A 21 -5.64 6.51 4.60
CA THR A 21 -6.96 7.13 4.75
C THR A 21 -8.10 6.14 4.44
N THR A 22 -7.91 5.29 3.43
CA THR A 22 -8.91 4.27 3.04
C THR A 22 -9.00 3.17 4.07
N LEU A 23 -7.86 2.74 4.61
CA LEU A 23 -7.77 1.74 5.66
C LEU A 23 -8.33 2.26 6.98
N GLU A 24 -8.21 3.56 7.27
CA GLU A 24 -8.85 4.20 8.43
C GLU A 24 -10.37 4.17 8.30
N LYS A 25 -10.91 4.49 7.13
CA LYS A 25 -12.35 4.35 6.83
C LYS A 25 -12.82 2.89 6.97
N LEU A 26 -12.01 1.94 6.50
CA LEU A 26 -12.29 0.52 6.64
C LEU A 26 -12.32 0.10 8.12
N SER A 27 -11.36 0.58 8.91
CA SER A 27 -11.28 0.33 10.35
C SER A 27 -12.45 0.94 11.11
N ALA A 28 -12.84 2.18 10.79
CA ALA A 28 -13.96 2.87 11.43
C ALA A 28 -15.31 2.20 11.13
N THR A 29 -15.43 1.53 9.99
CA THR A 29 -16.63 0.76 9.62
C THR A 29 -16.56 -0.71 10.06
N CYS A 30 -15.50 -1.14 10.74
CA CYS A 30 -15.33 -2.50 11.21
C CYS A 30 -16.41 -2.87 12.24
N CYS A 31 -16.95 -4.09 12.13
CA CYS A 31 -17.98 -4.58 13.03
C CYS A 31 -17.43 -4.94 14.43
N LEU A 32 -16.11 -4.91 14.59
CA LEU A 32 -15.43 -5.16 15.87
C LEU A 32 -14.99 -3.82 16.48
N PRO A 33 -15.27 -3.57 17.77
CA PRO A 33 -14.95 -2.31 18.44
C PRO A 33 -13.45 -2.09 18.67
N VAL A 34 -12.64 -3.15 18.55
CA VAL A 34 -11.18 -3.11 18.68
C VAL A 34 -10.56 -3.40 17.33
N ARG A 35 -9.54 -2.60 16.96
CA ARG A 35 -8.74 -2.81 15.76
C ARG A 35 -8.16 -4.22 15.82
N SER A 36 -8.44 -5.04 14.81
CA SER A 36 -7.92 -6.40 14.80
C SER A 36 -6.41 -6.34 14.56
N LYS A 37 -5.66 -7.31 15.12
CA LYS A 37 -4.22 -7.42 14.88
C LYS A 37 -3.88 -7.39 13.38
N LYS A 38 -4.68 -8.05 12.55
CA LYS A 38 -4.54 -8.03 11.08
C LYS A 38 -4.61 -6.62 10.49
N MET A 39 -5.47 -5.77 11.04
CA MET A 39 -5.61 -4.38 10.60
C MET A 39 -4.37 -3.58 11.03
N GLU A 40 -3.91 -3.73 12.27
CA GLU A 40 -2.66 -3.11 12.76
C GLU A 40 -1.47 -3.53 11.89
N ASP A 41 -1.30 -4.84 11.65
CA ASP A 41 -0.24 -5.37 10.78
C ASP A 41 -0.27 -4.72 9.38
N THR A 42 -1.47 -4.45 8.84
CA THR A 42 -1.64 -3.79 7.53
C THR A 42 -1.23 -2.31 7.56
N PHE A 43 -1.54 -1.59 8.65
CA PHE A 43 -1.08 -0.22 8.84
C PHE A 43 0.44 -0.14 8.99
N ASP A 44 1.03 -1.07 9.73
CA ASP A 44 2.48 -1.16 9.92
C ASP A 44 3.19 -1.46 8.60
N SER A 45 2.65 -2.38 7.79
CA SER A 45 3.20 -2.69 6.46
C SER A 45 3.16 -1.48 5.51
N LEU A 46 2.05 -0.71 5.49
CA LEU A 46 1.96 0.53 4.70
C LEU A 46 2.99 1.58 5.17
N ASN A 47 3.17 1.73 6.48
CA ASN A 47 4.15 2.65 7.05
C ASN A 47 5.59 2.24 6.75
N ASN A 48 5.88 0.93 6.81
CA ASN A 48 7.19 0.40 6.45
C ASN A 48 7.48 0.66 4.97
N LEU A 49 6.52 0.36 4.09
CA LEU A 49 6.63 0.64 2.66
C LEU A 49 6.88 2.13 2.37
N GLY A 50 6.13 3.02 3.03
CA GLY A 50 6.33 4.47 2.90
C GLY A 50 7.70 4.92 3.37
N SER A 51 8.20 4.35 4.47
CA SER A 51 9.53 4.64 5.00
C SER A 51 10.63 4.15 4.05
N GLN A 52 10.50 2.92 3.54
CA GLN A 52 11.44 2.37 2.56
C GLN A 52 11.48 3.22 1.30
N LEU A 53 10.33 3.63 0.74
CA LEU A 53 10.27 4.48 -0.44
C LEU A 53 10.95 5.85 -0.23
N ARG A 54 10.82 6.44 0.95
CA ARG A 54 11.50 7.72 1.29
C ARG A 54 13.02 7.58 1.35
N THR A 55 13.51 6.44 1.80
CA THR A 55 14.95 6.17 1.94
C THR A 55 15.53 5.38 0.77
N ALA A 56 14.70 4.97 -0.19
CA ALA A 56 15.10 4.05 -1.24
C ALA A 56 16.15 4.69 -2.14
N ASN A 57 17.15 3.90 -2.49
CA ASN A 57 18.10 4.23 -3.53
C ASN A 57 17.92 3.25 -4.71
N LYS A 58 18.71 3.41 -5.76
CA LYS A 58 18.57 2.62 -6.99
C LYS A 58 18.73 1.11 -6.76
N GLU A 59 19.48 0.72 -5.74
CA GLU A 59 19.77 -0.68 -5.42
C GLU A 59 18.73 -1.29 -4.46
N SER A 60 18.14 -0.47 -3.59
CA SER A 60 17.17 -0.92 -2.59
C SER A 60 15.72 -0.83 -3.05
N ILE A 61 15.40 -0.07 -4.10
CA ILE A 61 14.03 0.16 -4.57
C ILE A 61 13.33 -1.13 -5.03
N SER A 62 14.09 -2.15 -5.48
CA SER A 62 13.54 -3.47 -5.79
C SER A 62 12.97 -4.19 -4.58
N ASN A 63 13.50 -3.93 -3.38
CA ASN A 63 12.99 -4.53 -2.15
C ASN A 63 11.58 -4.02 -1.81
N CYS A 64 11.25 -2.80 -2.26
CA CYS A 64 9.90 -2.27 -2.11
C CYS A 64 8.85 -3.11 -2.86
N ILE A 65 9.22 -3.86 -3.90
CA ILE A 65 8.29 -4.77 -4.60
C ILE A 65 7.79 -5.85 -3.64
N VAL A 66 8.69 -6.48 -2.89
CA VAL A 66 8.35 -7.53 -1.93
C VAL A 66 7.43 -6.98 -0.82
N GLU A 67 7.72 -5.79 -0.32
CA GLU A 67 6.87 -5.12 0.67
C GLU A 67 5.48 -4.78 0.13
N ILE A 68 5.39 -4.36 -1.14
CA ILE A 68 4.11 -4.11 -1.81
C ILE A 68 3.29 -5.39 -1.91
N GLU A 69 3.92 -6.50 -2.29
CA GLU A 69 3.27 -7.82 -2.37
C GLU A 69 2.80 -8.30 -0.99
N GLU A 70 3.62 -8.12 0.04
CA GLU A 70 3.26 -8.46 1.41
C GLU A 70 2.06 -7.63 1.90
N CYS A 71 2.09 -6.32 1.67
CA CYS A 71 0.97 -5.43 1.98
C CYS A 71 -0.31 -5.87 1.25
N GLY A 72 -0.21 -6.21 -0.03
CA GLY A 72 -1.32 -6.74 -0.82
C GLY A 72 -1.90 -8.04 -0.25
N SER A 73 -1.04 -8.95 0.20
CA SER A 73 -1.43 -10.19 0.86
C SER A 73 -2.18 -9.92 2.17
N GLN A 74 -1.73 -8.96 2.97
CA GLN A 74 -2.41 -8.58 4.22
C GLN A 74 -3.79 -7.96 3.94
N ILE A 75 -3.90 -7.07 2.96
CA ILE A 75 -5.18 -6.49 2.53
C ILE A 75 -6.13 -7.60 2.03
N GLY A 76 -5.63 -8.58 1.27
CA GLY A 76 -6.40 -9.74 0.82
C GLY A 76 -6.92 -10.58 1.99
N LYS A 77 -6.09 -10.81 3.02
CA LYS A 77 -6.53 -11.49 4.25
C LYS A 77 -7.62 -10.71 4.99
N LEU A 78 -7.55 -9.37 5.00
CA LEU A 78 -8.60 -8.52 5.57
C LEU A 78 -9.90 -8.63 4.78
N TYR A 79 -9.83 -8.64 3.44
CA TYR A 79 -11.00 -8.78 2.56
C TYR A 79 -11.80 -10.04 2.87
N VAL A 80 -11.11 -11.19 3.01
CA VAL A 80 -11.75 -12.48 3.32
C VAL A 80 -12.25 -12.55 4.77
N SER A 81 -11.63 -11.82 5.70
CA SER A 81 -11.94 -11.91 7.14
C SER A 81 -12.98 -10.91 7.64
N CYS A 82 -13.28 -9.84 6.89
CA CYS A 82 -14.20 -8.77 7.31
C CYS A 82 -15.54 -8.86 6.56
N CYS A 83 -16.64 -8.37 7.17
CA CYS A 83 -17.95 -8.30 6.53
C CYS A 83 -17.90 -7.46 5.24
N THR A 84 -17.85 -8.11 4.08
CA THR A 84 -17.29 -7.58 2.83
C THR A 84 -18.30 -6.85 1.94
N GLU A 85 -19.59 -7.23 1.99
CA GLU A 85 -20.59 -6.80 0.99
C GLU A 85 -20.77 -5.28 0.87
N ARG A 86 -20.54 -4.51 1.95
CA ARG A 86 -20.63 -3.04 1.92
C ARG A 86 -19.27 -2.32 1.82
N LYS A 87 -18.17 -3.07 1.86
CA LYS A 87 -16.79 -2.55 1.97
C LYS A 87 -15.92 -2.88 0.78
N GLU A 88 -16.40 -3.72 -0.14
CA GLU A 88 -15.74 -4.05 -1.39
C GLU A 88 -15.17 -2.82 -2.13
N PRO A 89 -15.87 -1.67 -2.23
CA PRO A 89 -15.30 -0.48 -2.88
C PRO A 89 -14.05 0.06 -2.19
N LEU A 90 -13.96 -0.04 -0.85
CA LEU A 90 -12.79 0.39 -0.09
C LEU A 90 -11.60 -0.54 -0.34
N TYR A 91 -11.83 -1.85 -0.42
CA TYR A 91 -10.79 -2.81 -0.77
C TYR A 91 -10.31 -2.65 -2.21
N GLN A 92 -11.22 -2.45 -3.16
CA GLN A 92 -10.86 -2.14 -4.55
C GLN A 92 -10.03 -0.86 -4.64
N GLN A 93 -10.38 0.17 -3.86
CA GLN A 93 -9.59 1.40 -3.78
C GLN A 93 -8.18 1.13 -3.23
N LEU A 94 -8.04 0.35 -2.15
CA LEU A 94 -6.74 -0.05 -1.61
C LEU A 94 -5.88 -0.76 -2.66
N PHE A 95 -6.42 -1.79 -3.33
CA PHE A 95 -5.69 -2.53 -4.36
C PHE A 95 -5.32 -1.66 -5.57
N LYS A 96 -6.20 -0.73 -5.97
CA LYS A 96 -5.90 0.21 -7.06
C LYS A 96 -4.69 1.08 -6.70
N GLN A 97 -4.68 1.67 -5.51
CA GLN A 97 -3.56 2.52 -5.08
C GLN A 97 -2.27 1.70 -4.92
N LEU A 98 -2.36 0.47 -4.41
CA LEU A 98 -1.22 -0.44 -4.29
C LEU A 98 -0.63 -0.82 -5.66
N ASN A 99 -1.47 -1.09 -6.67
CA ASN A 99 -1.03 -1.35 -8.04
C ASN A 99 -0.37 -0.12 -8.70
N GLU A 100 -0.86 1.09 -8.39
CA GLU A 100 -0.22 2.32 -8.86
C GLU A 100 1.18 2.50 -8.23
N ILE A 101 1.34 2.20 -6.94
CA ILE A 101 2.65 2.18 -6.27
C ILE A 101 3.58 1.14 -6.92
N HIS A 102 3.09 -0.08 -7.13
CA HIS A 102 3.84 -1.15 -7.80
C HIS A 102 4.33 -0.72 -9.19
N THR A 103 3.43 -0.13 -9.98
CA THR A 103 3.75 0.37 -11.32
C THR A 103 4.81 1.47 -11.28
N ASN A 104 4.70 2.41 -10.33
CA ASN A 104 5.68 3.48 -10.16
C ASN A 104 7.06 2.93 -9.76
N VAL A 105 7.12 1.92 -8.89
CA VAL A 105 8.37 1.24 -8.53
C VAL A 105 9.02 0.58 -9.75
N HIS A 106 8.24 -0.11 -10.58
CA HIS A 106 8.73 -0.68 -11.84
C HIS A 106 9.21 0.39 -12.83
N ARG A 107 8.55 1.55 -12.90
CA ARG A 107 9.01 2.70 -13.70
C ARG A 107 10.34 3.25 -13.21
N ILE A 108 10.55 3.31 -11.89
CA ILE A 108 11.82 3.73 -11.30
C ILE A 108 12.95 2.75 -11.66
N LEU A 109 12.66 1.45 -11.65
CA LEU A 109 13.59 0.39 -12.05
C LEU A 109 13.85 0.33 -13.56
N GLY A 110 13.05 1.01 -14.37
CA GLY A 110 13.12 0.93 -15.84
C GLY A 110 12.61 -0.38 -16.42
N THR A 111 11.79 -1.12 -15.66
CA THR A 111 11.22 -2.42 -16.05
C THR A 111 9.71 -2.35 -16.33
N ALA A 112 9.10 -1.17 -16.22
CA ALA A 112 7.72 -0.95 -16.64
C ALA A 112 7.63 -0.94 -18.18
N HIS A 113 6.81 -1.86 -18.71
CA HIS A 113 6.43 -1.92 -20.12
C HIS A 113 5.05 -1.30 -20.34
#